data_AF-A0A976LRP1-F1
#
_entry.id   AF-A0A976LRP1-F1
#
_cell.length_a   1.000
_cell.length_b   1.000
_cell.length_c   1.000
_cell.angle_alpha   90.00
_cell.angle_beta   90.00
_cell.angle_gamma   90.00
#
_symmetry.space_group_name_H-M   'P 1'
#
loop_
_entity.id
_entity.type
_entity.pdbx_description
1 polymer ?
#
loop_
_entity_poly.entity_id
_entity_poly.type
_entity_poly.pdbx_seq_one_letter_code
_entity_poly.pdbx_strand_id
1 'polypeptide(L)'
;MKSSKRGKNTLRPEITNISEHGFWLFFKGKEYFLAFEHFPWFRNSTVQQISDIQLLHHEHLYWPRLDVDLSFGIIEHPEKYKLIAR
;
A
#
# COMPACT_ATOMS: atom_id res chain seq x y z
N MET A 1 16.62 9.93 -15.20
CA MET A 1 15.95 8.63 -15.04
C MET A 1 14.59 8.69 -15.69
N LYS A 2 14.29 7.78 -16.62
CA LYS A 2 13.09 7.84 -17.47
C LYS A 2 11.89 7.33 -16.67
N SER A 3 11.00 8.24 -16.27
CA SER A 3 9.63 7.88 -15.88
C SER A 3 8.91 7.39 -17.14
N SER A 4 8.76 6.07 -17.24
CA SER A 4 8.11 5.42 -18.37
C SER A 4 6.61 5.69 -18.31
N LYS A 5 6.13 6.54 -19.22
CA LYS A 5 4.72 6.70 -19.59
C LYS A 5 3.98 5.35 -19.64
N ARG A 6 2.92 5.17 -18.85
CA ARG A 6 1.81 4.26 -19.18
C ARG A 6 0.47 4.85 -18.76
N GLY A 7 -0.07 5.71 -19.62
CA GLY A 7 -1.51 5.78 -19.80
C GLY A 7 -1.98 4.49 -20.47
N LYS A 8 -2.59 3.58 -19.70
CA LYS A 8 -3.46 2.47 -20.15
C LYS A 8 -3.97 1.73 -18.91
N ASN A 9 -5.20 2.05 -18.48
CA ASN A 9 -5.94 1.38 -17.41
C ASN A 9 -5.17 1.15 -16.09
N THR A 10 -5.13 2.16 -15.23
CA THR A 10 -4.59 2.09 -13.86
C THR A 10 -5.52 1.30 -12.92
N LEU A 11 -5.75 0.04 -13.25
CA LEU A 11 -6.41 -0.94 -12.37
C LEU A 11 -5.40 -1.66 -11.47
N ARG A 12 -4.10 -1.34 -11.58
CA ARG A 12 -3.06 -1.93 -10.74
C ARG A 12 -2.67 -0.93 -9.65
N PRO A 13 -2.59 -1.37 -8.39
CA PRO A 13 -2.02 -0.55 -7.34
C PRO A 13 -0.53 -0.30 -7.59
N GLU A 14 -0.07 0.93 -7.34
CA GLU A 14 1.31 1.33 -7.53
C GLU A 14 1.81 2.11 -6.30
N ILE A 15 3.05 1.84 -5.86
CA ILE A 15 3.68 2.59 -4.78
C ILE A 15 4.39 3.81 -5.38
N THR A 16 3.93 5.01 -5.07
CA THR A 16 4.45 6.25 -5.68
C THR A 16 5.62 6.84 -4.90
N ASN A 17 5.63 6.67 -3.57
CA ASN A 17 6.69 7.19 -2.72
C ASN A 17 6.79 6.41 -1.40
N ILE A 18 8.01 6.27 -0.85
CA ILE A 18 8.27 5.68 0.46
C ILE A 18 9.09 6.69 1.28
N SER A 19 8.68 6.90 2.52
CA SER A 19 9.28 7.82 3.49
C SER A 19 9.53 7.12 4.82
N GLU A 20 10.20 7.80 5.75
CA GLU A 20 10.41 7.31 7.13
C GLU A 20 9.09 7.09 7.89
N HIS A 21 8.03 7.85 7.55
CA HIS A 21 6.75 7.80 8.26
C HIS A 21 5.75 6.83 7.64
N GLY A 22 5.98 6.35 6.42
CA GLY A 22 4.99 5.59 5.65
C GLY A 22 5.23 5.64 4.16
N PHE A 23 4.29 5.15 3.38
CA PHE A 23 4.36 5.16 1.93
C PHE A 23 3.03 5.55 1.27
N TRP A 24 3.14 5.98 0.02
CA TRP A 24 2.01 6.38 -0.82
C TRP A 24 1.67 5.26 -1.80
N LEU A 25 0.38 4.95 -1.87
CA LEU A 25 -0.22 3.99 -2.77
C LEU A 25 -1.18 4.73 -3.72
N PHE A 26 -0.98 4.59 -5.03
CA PHE A 26 -1.88 5.08 -6.05
C PHE A 26 -2.73 3.94 -6.60
N PHE A 27 -4.05 4.13 -6.60
CA PHE A 27 -5.00 3.18 -7.17
C PHE A 27 -6.23 3.90 -7.72
N LYS A 28 -6.67 3.54 -8.94
CA LYS A 28 -7.86 4.09 -9.61
C LYS A 28 -7.95 5.64 -9.62
N GLY A 29 -6.81 6.35 -9.70
CA GLY A 29 -6.81 7.82 -9.74
C GLY A 29 -6.80 8.49 -8.37
N LYS A 30 -6.71 7.73 -7.27
CA LYS A 30 -6.61 8.24 -5.90
C LYS A 30 -5.29 7.79 -5.27
N GLU A 31 -4.70 8.70 -4.49
CA GLU A 31 -3.56 8.41 -3.64
C GLU A 31 -4.01 8.14 -2.21
N TYR A 32 -3.38 7.14 -1.60
CA TYR A 32 -3.62 6.71 -0.23
C TYR A 32 -2.29 6.72 0.52
N PHE A 33 -2.26 7.34 1.69
CA PHE A 33 -1.08 7.36 2.55
C PHE A 33 -1.19 6.30 3.62
N LEU A 34 -0.25 5.35 3.63
CA LEU A 34 -0.16 4.30 4.63
C LEU A 34 0.94 4.66 5.64
N ALA A 35 0.52 5.27 6.75
CA ALA A 35 1.41 5.65 7.85
C ALA A 35 1.87 4.41 8.63
N PHE A 36 3.17 4.29 8.90
CA PHE A 36 3.74 3.21 9.72
C PHE A 36 3.30 3.25 11.18
N GLU A 37 2.71 4.35 11.64
CA GLU A 37 2.06 4.40 12.95
C GLU A 37 0.82 3.50 13.01
N HIS A 38 0.04 3.45 11.93
CA HIS A 38 -1.14 2.59 11.81
C HIS A 38 -0.82 1.21 11.25
N PHE A 39 0.24 1.11 10.44
CA PHE A 39 0.68 -0.13 9.81
C PHE A 39 2.15 -0.44 10.15
N PRO A 40 2.47 -0.75 11.43
CA PRO A 40 3.86 -0.90 11.90
C PRO A 40 4.65 -2.05 11.24
N TRP A 41 3.95 -2.97 10.60
CA TRP A 41 4.45 -4.18 9.96
C TRP A 41 5.22 -3.83 8.68
N PHE A 42 4.93 -2.67 8.06
CA PHE A 42 5.72 -2.13 6.97
C PHE A 42 6.98 -1.37 7.42
N ARG A 43 7.11 -0.99 8.70
CA ARG A 43 8.25 -0.16 9.18
C ARG A 43 9.61 -0.82 8.94
N ASN A 44 9.67 -2.15 9.08
CA ASN A 44 10.90 -2.93 8.87
C ASN A 44 10.93 -3.64 7.51
N SER A 45 10.03 -3.27 6.60
CA SER A 45 9.93 -3.89 5.28
C SER A 45 10.83 -3.20 4.27
N THR A 46 11.43 -3.99 3.38
CA THR A 46 12.23 -3.46 2.28
C THR A 46 11.34 -2.83 1.20
N VAL A 47 11.90 -1.90 0.41
CA VAL A 47 11.22 -1.32 -0.76
C VAL A 47 10.67 -2.43 -1.67
N GLN A 48 11.45 -3.49 -1.91
CA GLN A 48 11.02 -4.60 -2.75
C GLN A 48 9.84 -5.38 -2.14
N GLN A 49 9.74 -5.50 -0.81
CA GLN A 49 8.57 -6.09 -0.17
C GLN A 49 7.34 -5.19 -0.29
N ILE A 50 7.49 -3.89 -0.05
CA ILE A 50 6.39 -2.90 -0.14
C ILE A 50 5.89 -2.75 -1.59
N SER A 51 6.78 -2.83 -2.57
CA SER A 51 6.39 -2.76 -3.98
C SER A 51 5.78 -4.06 -4.53
N ASP A 52 5.95 -5.19 -3.84
CA ASP A 52 5.36 -6.48 -4.23
C ASP A 52 3.93 -6.59 -3.71
N ILE A 53 3.04 -5.81 -4.33
CA ILE A 53 1.63 -5.73 -4.00
C ILE A 53 0.78 -6.48 -5.04
N GLN A 54 -0.16 -7.29 -4.56
CA GLN A 54 -1.11 -8.04 -5.37
C GLN A 54 -2.52 -7.52 -5.11
N LEU A 55 -3.29 -7.29 -6.17
CA LEU A 55 -4.69 -6.91 -6.07
C LEU A 55 -5.56 -8.17 -6.09
N LEU A 56 -6.19 -8.48 -4.97
CA LEU A 56 -7.18 -9.54 -4.83
C LEU A 56 -8.59 -8.97 -5.01
N HIS A 57 -9.43 -9.67 -5.76
CA HIS A 57 -10.86 -9.35 -5.94
C HIS A 57 -11.19 -7.89 -6.34
N HIS A 58 -10.24 -7.15 -6.92
CA HIS A 58 -10.34 -5.72 -7.31
C HIS A 58 -10.43 -4.69 -6.17
N GLU A 59 -10.47 -5.11 -4.91
CA GLU A 59 -10.68 -4.22 -3.76
C GLU A 59 -9.79 -4.55 -2.54
N HIS A 60 -9.06 -5.68 -2.59
CA HIS A 60 -8.16 -6.09 -1.53
C HIS A 60 -6.72 -6.04 -2.01
N LEU A 61 -5.84 -5.53 -1.16
CA LEU A 61 -4.42 -5.40 -1.41
C LEU A 61 -3.70 -6.42 -0.56
N TYR A 62 -2.86 -7.23 -1.17
CA TYR A 62 -2.13 -8.28 -0.50
C TYR A 62 -0.63 -8.15 -0.77
N TRP A 63 0.17 -8.14 0.28
CA TRP A 63 1.62 -8.18 0.23
C TRP A 63 2.10 -9.59 0.58
N PRO A 64 2.27 -10.49 -0.40
CA PRO A 64 2.61 -11.90 -0.15
C PRO A 64 3.91 -12.09 0.63
N ARG A 65 4.89 -11.17 0.50
CA ARG A 65 6.17 -11.30 1.21
C ARG A 65 6.14 -10.83 2.65
N LEU A 66 5.09 -10.10 3.03
CA LEU A 66 4.87 -9.61 4.38
C LEU A 66 3.72 -10.35 5.07
N ASP A 67 2.98 -11.16 4.30
CA ASP A 67 1.73 -11.80 4.70
C ASP A 67 0.71 -10.80 5.26
N VAL A 68 0.56 -9.69 4.53
CA VAL A 68 -0.29 -8.56 4.93
C VAL A 68 -1.41 -8.37 3.91
N ASP A 69 -2.65 -8.45 4.36
CA ASP A 69 -3.81 -8.02 3.59
C ASP A 69 -4.37 -6.71 4.14
N LEU A 70 -4.71 -5.78 3.24
CA LEU A 70 -5.39 -4.53 3.55
C LEU A 70 -6.52 -4.26 2.56
N SER A 71 -7.66 -3.87 3.09
CA SER A 71 -8.79 -3.36 2.30
C SER A 71 -8.72 -1.84 2.21
N PHE A 72 -9.25 -1.25 1.14
CA PHE A 72 -9.34 0.22 1.03
C PHE A 72 -10.08 0.86 2.21
N GLY A 73 -11.10 0.21 2.75
CA GLY A 73 -11.81 0.71 3.94
C GLY A 73 -10.94 0.79 5.21
N ILE A 74 -9.91 -0.05 5.33
CA ILE A 74 -8.92 0.02 6.42
C ILE A 74 -7.95 1.18 6.19
N ILE A 75 -7.53 1.37 4.94
CA ILE A 75 -6.60 2.44 4.56
C ILE A 75 -7.25 3.83 4.69
N GLU A 76 -8.54 3.93 4.38
CA GLU A 76 -9.31 5.19 4.52
C GLU A 76 -9.71 5.51 5.96
N HIS A 77 -9.85 4.47 6.80
CA HIS A 77 -10.25 4.62 8.20
C HIS A 77 -9.35 3.80 9.14
N PRO A 78 -8.02 4.05 9.16
CA PRO A 78 -7.10 3.28 9.99
C PRO A 78 -7.43 3.39 11.49
N GLU A 79 -8.05 4.49 11.92
CA GLU A 79 -8.49 4.73 13.30
C GLU A 79 -9.55 3.73 13.80
N LYS A 80 -10.34 3.16 12.88
CA LYS A 80 -11.40 2.19 13.22
C LYS A 80 -10.84 0.79 13.45
N TYR A 81 -9.64 0.53 12.95
CA TYR A 81 -9.00 -0.77 13.05
C TYR A 81 -7.78 -0.62 13.95
N LYS A 82 -7.90 -1.11 15.20
CA LYS A 82 -6.73 -1.28 16.08
C LYS A 82 -5.87 -2.42 15.52
N LEU A 83 -5.09 -2.14 14.48
CA LEU A 83 -4.10 -3.05 13.89
C LEU A 83 -2.84 -3.06 14.75
N ILE A 84 -3.03 -3.20 16.06
CA ILE A 84 -1.94 -3.34 17.02
C ILE A 84 -1.46 -4.78 16.88
N ALA A 85 -0.38 -4.97 16.11
CA ALA A 85 0.42 -6.18 16.20
C ALA A 85 0.96 -6.25 17.64
N ARG A 86 0.48 -7.21 18.43
CA ARG A 86 0.98 -7.49 19.77
C ARG A 86 2.04 -8.59 19.72
#